data_AF-A0AA95HWT5-F1
#
_entry.id   AF-A0AA95HWT5-F1
#
_cell.length_a   1.000
_cell.length_b   1.000
_cell.length_c   1.000
_cell.angle_alpha   90.00
_cell.angle_beta   90.00
_cell.angle_gamma   90.00
#
_symmetry.space_group_name_H-M   'P 1'
#
loop_
_entity.id
_entity.type
_entity.pdbx_description
1 polymer ?
#
loop_
_entity_poly.entity_id
_entity_poly.type
_entity_poly.pdbx_seq_one_letter_code
_entity_poly.pdbx_strand_id
1 'polypeptide(L)'
;MGLVSIVAREDFISLVTDLGIQQMTDDIHFKELIPDTAFIAFSGDEEYAVMAADAAETLIKQGFSLRELAESIQSSINNPLLPADGRPFEAVVAGYSQKGKAQYHIISNIKPLESYYPGTGESLYYVNGYEPMLVLERSLKMYGMGTVDQAQAAQIHLLQEASKFIPNVYMNPSSYILKRAN
;
A
#
# COMPACT_ATOMS: atom_id res chain seq x y z
N MET A 1 -5.32 -13.47 -2.58
CA MET A 1 -4.79 -12.27 -1.89
C MET A 1 -5.54 -11.10 -2.47
N GLY A 2 -6.04 -10.18 -1.66
CA GLY A 2 -6.68 -8.97 -2.19
C GLY A 2 -5.68 -8.07 -2.93
N LEU A 3 -6.18 -7.08 -3.64
CA LEU A 3 -5.40 -6.09 -4.36
C LEU A 3 -5.23 -4.84 -3.53
N VAL A 4 -3.98 -4.37 -3.45
CA VAL A 4 -3.56 -3.11 -2.85
C VAL A 4 -2.83 -2.35 -3.94
N SER A 5 -3.46 -1.29 -4.45
CA SER A 5 -2.88 -0.42 -5.46
C SER A 5 -2.62 0.97 -4.89
N ILE A 6 -1.46 1.54 -5.22
CA ILE A 6 -1.07 2.89 -4.84
C ILE A 6 -0.62 3.68 -6.07
N VAL A 7 -0.98 4.96 -6.11
CA VAL A 7 -0.41 5.96 -7.02
C VAL A 7 0.03 7.14 -6.14
N ALA A 8 1.31 7.49 -6.23
CA ALA A 8 1.93 8.50 -5.38
C ALA A 8 2.56 9.61 -6.22
N ARG A 9 2.27 10.85 -5.83
CA ARG A 9 2.83 12.09 -6.34
C ARG A 9 3.31 12.96 -5.18
N GLU A 10 3.99 14.05 -5.48
CA GLU A 10 4.46 15.01 -4.47
C GLU A 10 3.31 15.67 -3.66
N ASP A 11 2.11 15.75 -4.24
CA ASP A 11 0.95 16.47 -3.72
C ASP A 11 -0.17 15.55 -3.22
N PHE A 12 -0.22 14.29 -3.66
CA PHE A 12 -1.17 13.30 -3.16
C PHE A 12 -0.63 11.86 -3.18
N ILE A 13 -1.22 11.00 -2.35
CA ILE A 13 -1.07 9.55 -2.39
C ILE A 13 -2.47 8.94 -2.43
N SER A 14 -2.76 8.19 -3.49
CA SER A 14 -4.04 7.49 -3.70
C SER A 14 -3.86 5.99 -3.47
N LEU A 15 -4.60 5.44 -2.52
CA LEU A 15 -4.70 4.02 -2.25
C LEU A 15 -6.08 3.52 -2.72
N VAL A 16 -6.09 2.38 -3.39
CA VAL A 16 -7.31 1.65 -3.72
C VAL A 16 -7.09 0.16 -3.42
N THR A 17 -8.04 -0.43 -2.68
CA THR A 17 -8.05 -1.85 -2.31
C THR A 17 -9.44 -2.46 -2.51
N ASP A 18 -9.50 -3.76 -2.70
CA ASP A 18 -10.74 -4.54 -2.79
C ASP A 18 -11.21 -5.12 -1.44
N LEU A 19 -10.36 -5.09 -0.40
CA LEU A 19 -10.64 -5.69 0.90
C LEU A 19 -11.35 -4.76 1.91
N GLY A 20 -11.56 -3.50 1.55
CA GLY A 20 -12.12 -2.51 2.48
C GLY A 20 -11.06 -1.55 3.03
N ILE A 21 -11.52 -0.37 3.47
CA ILE A 21 -10.75 0.63 4.24
C ILE A 21 -11.61 1.09 5.42
N GLN A 22 -12.52 0.24 5.92
CA GLN A 22 -13.36 0.65 7.03
C GLN A 22 -12.54 0.54 8.31
N GLN A 23 -12.33 1.65 9.03
CA GLN A 23 -11.81 1.62 10.41
C GLN A 23 -12.86 1.01 11.38
N MET A 24 -13.36 -0.19 11.08
CA MET A 24 -14.00 -1.03 12.08
C MET A 24 -12.90 -1.76 12.83
N THR A 25 -13.13 -2.08 14.10
CA THR A 25 -12.18 -2.74 15.01
C THR A 25 -11.56 -4.04 14.49
N ASP A 26 -12.04 -4.57 13.35
CA ASP A 26 -11.67 -5.87 12.79
C ASP A 26 -11.16 -5.80 11.33
N ASP A 27 -11.01 -4.64 10.68
CA ASP A 27 -10.45 -4.57 9.33
C ASP A 27 -8.92 -4.49 9.38
N ILE A 28 -8.28 -5.66 9.31
CA ILE A 28 -6.83 -5.83 9.38
C ILE A 28 -6.08 -5.38 8.10
N HIS A 29 -6.79 -5.01 7.03
CA HIS A 29 -6.20 -4.77 5.70
C HIS A 29 -5.80 -3.32 5.45
N PHE A 30 -6.17 -2.41 6.34
CA PHE A 30 -5.77 -1.01 6.29
C PHE A 30 -5.67 -0.41 7.69
N LYS A 31 -4.67 0.44 7.92
CA LYS A 31 -4.55 1.22 9.15
C LYS A 31 -3.94 2.59 8.88
N GLU A 32 -4.61 3.63 9.33
CA GLU A 32 -3.97 4.93 9.50
C GLU A 32 -2.98 4.87 10.65
N LEU A 33 -1.73 5.23 10.36
CA LEU A 33 -0.64 5.22 11.33
C LEU A 33 -0.50 6.56 12.03
N ILE A 34 -0.60 7.63 11.24
CA ILE A 34 -0.65 9.02 11.71
C ILE A 34 -1.77 9.69 10.91
N PRO A 35 -2.80 10.25 11.57
CA PRO A 35 -3.92 10.89 10.89
C PRO A 35 -3.45 11.86 9.81
N ASP A 36 -4.06 11.77 8.63
CA ASP A 36 -3.78 12.60 7.45
C ASP A 36 -2.31 12.62 6.96
N THR A 37 -1.45 11.77 7.50
CA THR A 37 0.01 11.84 7.26
C THR A 37 0.56 10.51 6.74
N ALA A 38 0.14 9.38 7.31
CA ALA A 38 0.68 8.08 6.96
C ALA A 38 -0.31 6.94 7.21
N PHE A 39 -0.24 5.92 6.37
CA PHE A 39 -1.02 4.68 6.50
C PHE A 39 -0.16 3.46 6.16
N ILE A 40 -0.71 2.29 6.48
CA ILE A 40 -0.27 0.99 6.00
C ILE A 40 -1.46 0.22 5.45
N ALA A 41 -1.27 -0.47 4.33
CA ALA A 41 -2.27 -1.33 3.69
C ALA A 41 -1.66 -2.71 3.38
N PHE A 42 -2.44 -3.77 3.52
CA PHE A 42 -1.94 -5.15 3.53
C PHE A 42 -2.62 -6.01 2.47
N SER A 43 -1.85 -6.98 1.96
CA SER A 43 -2.35 -8.06 1.11
C SER A 43 -1.64 -9.35 1.47
N GLY A 44 -2.39 -10.40 1.77
CA GLY A 44 -1.82 -11.71 2.07
C GLY A 44 -2.37 -12.32 3.34
N ASP A 45 -1.50 -13.05 4.03
CA ASP A 45 -1.84 -13.71 5.26
C ASP A 45 -2.21 -12.73 6.39
N GLU A 46 -3.27 -13.06 7.12
CA GLU A 46 -3.86 -12.22 8.16
C GLU A 46 -2.96 -12.12 9.40
N GLU A 47 -2.22 -13.19 9.76
CA GLU A 47 -1.35 -13.16 10.94
C GLU A 47 -0.17 -12.21 10.71
N TYR A 48 0.42 -12.23 9.50
CA TYR A 48 1.44 -11.25 9.12
C TYR A 48 0.89 -9.83 9.07
N ALA A 49 -0.35 -9.62 8.61
CA ALA A 49 -0.98 -8.30 8.60
C ALA A 49 -1.15 -7.73 10.01
N VAL A 50 -1.66 -8.55 10.94
CA VAL A 50 -1.80 -8.15 12.36
C VAL A 50 -0.44 -7.82 12.97
N MET A 51 0.56 -8.71 12.80
CA MET A 51 1.92 -8.47 13.31
C MET A 51 2.51 -7.17 12.77
N ALA A 52 2.35 -6.91 11.47
CA ALA A 52 2.85 -5.70 10.83
C ALA A 52 2.10 -4.44 11.31
N ALA A 53 0.77 -4.51 11.49
CA ALA A 53 -0.04 -3.41 11.98
C ALA A 53 0.32 -3.01 13.43
N ASP A 54 0.55 -3.99 14.30
CA ASP A 54 0.94 -3.79 15.70
C ASP A 54 2.37 -3.24 15.81
N ALA A 55 3.29 -3.79 15.01
CA ALA A 55 4.66 -3.29 14.91
C ALA A 55 4.67 -1.84 14.39
N ALA A 56 3.90 -1.53 13.35
CA ALA A 56 3.81 -0.20 12.78
C ALA A 56 3.34 0.83 13.81
N GLU A 57 2.27 0.53 14.54
CA GLU A 57 1.74 1.42 15.58
C GLU A 57 2.78 1.68 16.69
N THR A 58 3.47 0.63 17.13
CA THR A 58 4.50 0.74 18.16
C THR A 58 5.68 1.59 17.70
N LEU A 59 6.19 1.35 16.49
CA LEU A 59 7.36 2.04 15.94
C LEU A 59 7.08 3.51 15.65
N ILE A 60 5.87 3.85 15.17
CA ILE A 60 5.45 5.26 15.04
C ILE A 60 5.46 5.97 16.38
N LYS A 61 4.91 5.36 17.44
CA LYS A 61 4.92 5.95 18.79
C LYS A 61 6.34 6.14 19.34
N GLN A 62 7.30 5.36 18.87
CA GLN A 62 8.73 5.49 19.21
C GLN A 62 9.46 6.53 18.35
N GLY A 63 8.78 7.16 17.38
CA GLY A 63 9.34 8.23 16.55
C GLY A 63 10.12 7.75 15.32
N PHE A 64 9.97 6.48 14.92
CA PHE A 64 10.61 5.95 13.71
C PHE A 64 10.05 6.64 12.47
N SER A 65 10.91 6.87 11.48
CA SER A 65 10.47 7.28 10.15
C SER A 65 9.74 6.14 9.43
N LEU A 66 8.95 6.47 8.39
CA LEU A 66 8.21 5.47 7.61
C LEU A 66 9.13 4.40 7.00
N ARG A 67 10.35 4.80 6.60
CA ARG A 67 11.36 3.88 6.08
C ARG A 67 11.88 2.94 7.17
N GLU A 68 12.29 3.48 8.32
CA GLU A 68 12.81 2.65 9.43
C GLU A 68 11.75 1.69 9.95
N LEU A 69 10.48 2.13 9.96
CA LEU A 69 9.33 1.29 10.26
C LEU A 69 9.22 0.14 9.25
N ALA A 70 9.26 0.45 7.95
CA ALA A 70 9.16 -0.58 6.91
C ALA A 70 10.34 -1.58 6.96
N GLU A 71 11.56 -1.10 7.18
CA GLU A 71 12.75 -1.94 7.38
C GLU A 71 12.61 -2.85 8.60
N SER A 72 12.07 -2.33 9.70
CA SER A 72 11.86 -3.09 10.94
C SER A 72 10.82 -4.19 10.76
N ILE A 73 9.66 -3.86 10.16
CA ILE A 73 8.61 -4.85 9.88
C ILE A 73 9.14 -5.92 8.93
N GLN A 74 9.82 -5.52 7.85
CA GLN A 74 10.41 -6.43 6.88
C GLN A 74 11.38 -7.43 7.53
N SER A 75 12.21 -6.95 8.46
CA SER A 75 13.15 -7.78 9.22
C SER A 75 12.43 -8.76 10.14
N SER A 76 11.35 -8.32 10.81
CA SER A 76 10.56 -9.16 11.70
C SER A 76 9.84 -10.30 10.98
N ILE A 77 9.25 -10.03 9.81
CA ILE A 77 8.52 -11.06 9.04
C ILE A 77 9.48 -12.04 8.33
N ASN A 78 10.70 -11.61 8.01
CA ASN A 78 11.72 -12.47 7.40
C ASN A 78 12.62 -13.16 8.43
N ASN A 79 12.21 -13.17 9.71
CA ASN A 79 13.02 -13.75 10.77
C ASN A 79 13.24 -15.26 10.52
N PRO A 80 14.50 -15.73 10.33
CA PRO A 80 14.79 -17.13 10.04
C PRO A 80 14.45 -18.09 11.18
N LEU A 81 14.10 -17.56 12.37
CA LEU A 81 13.62 -18.34 13.50
C LEU A 81 12.11 -18.65 13.42
N LEU A 82 11.37 -17.97 12.55
CA LEU A 82 9.97 -18.30 12.27
C LEU A 82 9.92 -19.40 11.21
N PRO A 83 8.99 -20.37 11.31
CA PRO A 83 8.78 -21.34 10.25
C PRO A 83 8.49 -20.61 8.94
N ALA A 84 9.26 -20.91 7.89
CA ALA A 84 8.88 -20.53 6.53
C ALA A 84 7.67 -21.37 6.13
N ASP A 85 6.48 -20.90 6.49
CA ASP A 85 5.22 -21.55 6.17
C ASP A 85 4.79 -21.34 4.70
N GLY A 86 5.54 -20.50 3.97
CA GLY A 86 5.34 -20.21 2.55
C GLY A 86 4.11 -19.35 2.27
N ARG A 87 3.47 -18.76 3.30
CA ARG A 87 2.27 -17.93 3.12
C ARG A 87 2.67 -16.54 2.64
N PRO A 88 2.24 -16.10 1.44
CA PRO A 88 2.68 -14.82 0.89
C PRO A 88 2.09 -13.64 1.66
N PHE A 89 2.91 -12.61 1.87
CA PHE A 89 2.52 -11.35 2.48
C PHE A 89 3.20 -10.19 1.78
N GLU A 90 2.42 -9.16 1.46
CA GLU A 90 2.90 -7.85 1.02
C GLU A 90 2.15 -6.73 1.75
N ALA A 91 2.83 -5.62 2.01
CA ALA A 91 2.22 -4.42 2.57
C ALA A 91 2.82 -3.16 1.95
N VAL A 92 2.03 -2.10 1.92
CA VAL A 92 2.44 -0.77 1.48
C VAL A 92 2.33 0.18 2.66
N VAL A 93 3.48 0.69 3.12
CA VAL A 93 3.54 1.84 4.04
C VAL A 93 3.70 3.09 3.20
N ALA A 94 2.81 4.06 3.33
CA ALA A 94 2.88 5.29 2.55
C ALA A 94 2.50 6.51 3.37
N GLY A 95 3.04 7.67 2.97
CA GLY A 95 2.75 8.92 3.63
C GLY A 95 3.74 10.01 3.27
N TYR A 96 3.72 11.07 4.08
CA TYR A 96 4.66 12.18 3.97
C TYR A 96 5.74 12.09 5.04
N SER A 97 6.99 12.32 4.65
CA SER A 97 8.09 12.52 5.60
C SER A 97 7.88 13.80 6.42
N GLN A 98 8.63 13.96 7.50
CA GLN A 98 8.64 15.21 8.29
C GLN A 98 8.98 16.47 7.45
N LYS A 99 9.66 16.31 6.32
CA LYS A 99 9.98 17.39 5.36
C LYS A 99 8.88 17.60 4.31
N GLY A 100 7.73 16.93 4.44
CA GLY A 100 6.61 17.01 3.51
C GLY A 100 6.84 16.31 2.16
N LYS A 101 7.86 15.45 2.04
CA LYS A 101 8.08 14.66 0.83
C LYS A 101 7.26 13.38 0.87
N ALA A 102 6.48 13.13 -0.19
CA ALA A 102 5.76 11.88 -0.37
C ALA A 102 6.75 10.71 -0.49
N GLN A 103 6.37 9.57 0.08
CA GLN A 103 7.12 8.33 -0.01
C GLN A 103 6.19 7.13 0.19
N TYR A 104 6.57 6.00 -0.37
CA TYR A 104 5.98 4.72 -0.01
C TYR A 104 7.02 3.60 -0.03
N HIS A 105 6.76 2.56 0.74
CA HIS A 105 7.64 1.42 0.96
C HIS A 105 6.84 0.14 0.80
N ILE A 106 7.37 -0.80 0.00
CA ILE A 106 6.78 -2.11 -0.24
C ILE A 106 7.50 -3.13 0.62
N ILE A 107 6.78 -3.69 1.58
CA ILE A 107 7.23 -4.75 2.48
C ILE A 107 6.76 -6.07 1.89
N SER A 108 7.61 -7.10 1.86
CA SER A 108 7.25 -8.41 1.32
C SER A 108 8.03 -9.53 1.97
N ASN A 109 7.40 -10.63 2.37
CA ASN A 109 8.14 -11.78 2.90
C ASN A 109 8.86 -12.64 1.84
N ILE A 110 8.76 -12.26 0.56
CA ILE A 110 9.39 -12.98 -0.57
C ILE A 110 10.30 -12.11 -1.42
N LYS A 111 10.28 -10.78 -1.25
CA LYS A 111 11.11 -9.82 -2.00
C LYS A 111 11.87 -8.91 -1.02
N PRO A 112 12.99 -8.31 -1.45
CA PRO A 112 13.62 -7.23 -0.70
C PRO A 112 12.67 -6.05 -0.51
N LEU A 113 12.90 -5.25 0.54
CA LEU A 113 12.19 -3.99 0.74
C LEU A 113 12.42 -3.05 -0.45
N GLU A 114 11.35 -2.49 -1.00
CA GLU A 114 11.41 -1.48 -2.05
C GLU A 114 10.94 -0.13 -1.50
N SER A 115 11.58 0.96 -1.92
CA SER A 115 11.29 2.30 -1.40
C SER A 115 11.28 3.32 -2.52
N TYR A 116 10.23 4.15 -2.54
CA TYR A 116 9.92 5.04 -3.64
C TYR A 116 9.64 6.45 -3.13
N TYR A 117 10.17 7.45 -3.83
CA TYR A 117 10.11 8.86 -3.45
C TYR A 117 9.75 9.70 -4.69
N PRO A 118 8.46 9.93 -4.96
CA PRO A 118 8.03 10.71 -6.11
C PRO A 118 8.69 12.09 -6.12
N GLY A 119 9.39 12.41 -7.21
CA GLY A 119 9.92 13.74 -7.47
C GLY A 119 8.85 14.71 -7.96
N THR A 120 9.25 15.98 -8.15
CA THR A 120 8.36 17.01 -8.68
C THR A 120 7.93 16.69 -10.10
N GLY A 121 6.62 16.73 -10.35
CA GLY A 121 6.03 16.31 -11.63
C GLY A 121 6.05 14.81 -11.92
N GLU A 122 6.63 13.99 -11.04
CA GLU A 122 6.67 12.54 -11.18
C GLU A 122 5.41 11.90 -10.61
N SER A 123 5.05 10.73 -11.14
CA SER A 123 4.02 9.86 -10.59
C SER A 123 4.57 8.45 -10.54
N LEU A 124 4.65 7.88 -9.35
CA LEU A 124 5.06 6.51 -9.11
C LEU A 124 3.84 5.70 -8.72
N TYR A 125 3.82 4.42 -9.06
CA TYR A 125 2.66 3.57 -8.83
C TYR A 125 3.08 2.15 -8.51
N TYR A 126 2.21 1.45 -7.78
CA TYR A 126 2.39 0.04 -7.45
C TYR A 126 1.04 -0.66 -7.34
N VAL A 127 1.05 -1.96 -7.60
CA VAL A 127 0.02 -2.91 -7.18
C VAL A 127 0.70 -4.25 -6.91
N ASN A 128 0.21 -4.98 -5.91
CA ASN A 128 0.70 -6.32 -5.61
C ASN A 128 0.40 -7.29 -6.77
N GLY A 129 1.42 -8.01 -7.22
CA GLY A 129 1.31 -9.02 -8.29
C GLY A 129 1.64 -8.51 -9.70
N TYR A 130 2.20 -9.42 -10.51
CA TYR A 130 2.68 -9.10 -11.86
C TYR A 130 1.54 -8.82 -12.86
N GLU A 131 0.53 -9.69 -12.93
CA GLU A 131 -0.61 -9.50 -13.85
C GLU A 131 -1.44 -8.25 -13.50
N PRO A 132 -1.78 -7.96 -12.22
CA PRO A 132 -2.34 -6.67 -11.82
C PRO A 132 -1.52 -5.47 -12.29
N MET A 133 -0.19 -5.52 -12.18
CA MET A 133 0.67 -4.41 -12.60
C MET A 133 0.50 -4.09 -14.09
N LEU A 134 0.45 -5.10 -14.95
CA LEU A 134 0.23 -4.91 -16.39
C LEU A 134 -1.14 -4.25 -16.69
N VAL A 135 -2.16 -4.57 -15.90
CA VAL A 135 -3.48 -3.94 -16.01
C VAL A 135 -3.45 -2.51 -15.49
N LEU A 136 -2.76 -2.25 -14.38
CA LEU A 136 -2.59 -0.91 -13.83
C LEU A 136 -1.90 -0.01 -14.85
N GLU A 137 -0.81 -0.45 -15.46
CA GLU A 137 -0.08 0.31 -16.48
C GLU A 137 -0.96 0.69 -17.68
N ARG A 138 -1.83 -0.22 -18.14
CA ARG A 138 -2.80 0.07 -19.20
C ARG A 138 -3.85 1.08 -18.73
N SER A 139 -4.35 0.90 -17.52
CA SER A 139 -5.34 1.80 -16.92
C SER A 139 -4.79 3.21 -16.75
N LEU A 140 -3.56 3.36 -16.28
CA LEU A 140 -2.89 4.65 -16.13
C LEU A 140 -2.66 5.35 -17.48
N LYS A 141 -2.43 4.60 -18.56
CA LYS A 141 -2.36 5.16 -19.93
C LYS A 141 -3.73 5.65 -20.44
N MET A 142 -4.82 5.03 -20.00
CA MET A 142 -6.18 5.39 -20.40
C MET A 142 -6.73 6.58 -19.61
N TYR A 143 -6.57 6.55 -18.29
CA TYR A 143 -7.20 7.52 -17.38
C TYR A 143 -6.23 8.61 -16.91
N GLY A 144 -4.91 8.35 -16.98
CA GLY A 144 -3.87 9.21 -16.44
C GLY A 144 -3.56 8.94 -14.97
N MET A 145 -2.63 9.72 -14.43
CA MET A 145 -2.20 9.66 -13.03
C MET A 145 -1.83 11.04 -12.48
N GLY A 146 -2.19 12.11 -13.21
CA GLY A 146 -1.80 13.47 -12.89
C GLY A 146 -2.65 14.12 -11.79
N THR A 147 -3.78 13.54 -11.45
CA THR A 147 -4.68 14.05 -10.41
C THR A 147 -5.24 12.89 -9.61
N VAL A 148 -5.80 13.18 -8.44
CA VAL A 148 -6.48 12.18 -7.61
C VAL A 148 -7.56 11.44 -8.42
N ASP A 149 -8.42 12.18 -9.13
CA ASP A 149 -9.52 11.59 -9.90
C ASP A 149 -9.03 10.66 -11.02
N GLN A 150 -7.96 11.05 -11.72
CA GLN A 150 -7.34 10.21 -12.76
C GLN A 150 -6.73 8.94 -12.17
N ALA A 151 -5.97 9.08 -11.07
CA ALA A 151 -5.34 7.96 -10.39
C ALA A 151 -6.40 6.97 -9.88
N GLN A 152 -7.44 7.46 -9.19
CA GLN A 152 -8.51 6.60 -8.69
C GLN A 152 -9.29 5.94 -9.83
N ALA A 153 -9.58 6.65 -10.92
CA ALA A 153 -10.23 6.05 -12.09
C ALA A 153 -9.39 4.91 -12.68
N ALA A 154 -8.08 5.09 -12.80
CA ALA A 154 -7.17 4.03 -13.24
C ALA A 154 -7.14 2.83 -12.28
N GLN A 155 -7.09 3.08 -10.98
CA GLN A 155 -7.04 2.03 -9.95
C GLN A 155 -8.36 1.26 -9.80
N ILE A 156 -9.50 1.94 -9.94
CA ILE A 156 -10.83 1.31 -9.96
C ILE A 156 -11.00 0.47 -11.22
N HIS A 157 -10.59 0.99 -12.38
CA HIS A 157 -10.60 0.21 -13.63
C HIS A 157 -9.69 -1.02 -13.53
N LEU A 158 -8.52 -0.90 -12.90
CA LEU A 158 -7.66 -2.04 -12.57
C LEU A 158 -8.43 -3.12 -11.79
N LEU A 159 -9.12 -2.77 -10.71
CA LEU A 159 -9.87 -3.74 -9.89
C LEU A 159 -10.96 -4.44 -10.71
N GLN A 160 -11.69 -3.67 -11.51
CA GLN A 160 -12.74 -4.20 -12.38
C GLN A 160 -12.19 -5.20 -13.41
N GLU A 161 -11.07 -4.88 -14.05
CA GLU A 161 -10.45 -5.78 -15.03
C GLU A 161 -9.78 -6.99 -14.37
N ALA A 162 -9.05 -6.79 -13.28
CA ALA A 162 -8.36 -7.85 -12.54
C ALA A 162 -9.33 -8.88 -11.96
N SER A 163 -10.50 -8.46 -11.46
CA SER A 163 -11.53 -9.36 -10.92
C SER A 163 -12.05 -10.39 -11.92
N LYS A 164 -11.84 -10.19 -13.22
CA LYS A 164 -12.27 -11.13 -14.28
C LYS A 164 -11.38 -12.36 -14.38
N PHE A 165 -10.14 -12.31 -13.90
CA PHE A 165 -9.15 -13.37 -14.08
C PHE A 165 -8.35 -13.71 -12.83
N ILE A 166 -8.34 -12.84 -11.81
CA ILE A 166 -7.68 -13.10 -10.53
C ILE A 166 -8.71 -13.59 -9.51
N PRO A 167 -8.58 -14.83 -9.01
CA PRO A 167 -9.47 -15.34 -7.98
C PRO A 167 -9.41 -14.49 -6.70
N ASN A 168 -10.54 -14.36 -6.02
CA ASN A 168 -10.66 -13.68 -4.72
C ASN A 168 -10.33 -12.18 -4.75
N VAL A 169 -10.45 -11.54 -5.91
CA VAL A 169 -10.50 -10.08 -6.02
C VAL A 169 -11.94 -9.61 -5.97
N TYR A 170 -12.27 -8.75 -5.01
CA TYR A 170 -13.64 -8.25 -4.84
C TYR A 170 -13.92 -7.03 -5.73
N MET A 171 -15.16 -6.94 -6.22
CA MET A 171 -15.57 -5.86 -7.15
C MET A 171 -15.91 -4.54 -6.45
N ASN A 172 -15.89 -4.49 -5.13
CA ASN A 172 -16.25 -3.30 -4.35
C ASN A 172 -14.97 -2.54 -3.95
N PRO A 173 -14.52 -1.56 -4.75
CA PRO A 173 -13.32 -0.81 -4.41
C PRO A 173 -13.56 0.02 -3.16
N SER A 174 -12.56 0.05 -2.29
CA SER A 174 -12.42 1.03 -1.24
C SER A 174 -11.20 1.89 -1.53
N SER A 175 -11.33 3.20 -1.30
CA SER A 175 -10.29 4.16 -1.68
C SER A 175 -9.95 5.09 -0.52
N TYR A 176 -8.67 5.39 -0.36
CA TYR A 176 -8.15 6.33 0.63
C TYR A 176 -7.19 7.29 -0.03
N ILE A 177 -7.26 8.57 0.35
CA ILE A 177 -6.43 9.62 -0.24
C ILE A 177 -5.73 10.37 0.89
N LEU A 178 -4.41 10.37 0.85
CA LEU A 178 -3.63 11.36 1.59
C LEU A 178 -3.33 12.53 0.67
N LYS A 179 -3.69 13.73 1.11
CA LYS A 179 -3.25 14.98 0.47
C LYS A 179 -2.16 15.59 1.33
N ARG A 180 -1.19 16.24 0.69
CA ARG A 180 -0.18 16.99 1.42
C ARG A 180 -0.86 18.11 2.22
N ALA A 181 -0.57 18.18 3.52
CA ALA A 181 -1.03 19.31 4.34
C ALA A 181 -0.46 20.62 3.78
N ASN A 182 -1.35 21.62 3.63
CA ASN A 182 -1.01 22.96 3.14
C ASN A 182 -0.15 23.73 4.13
#